data_AF-A0A382B373-F1
#
_entry.id   AF-A0A382B373-F1
#
_cell.length_a   1.000
_cell.length_b   1.000
_cell.length_c   1.000
_cell.angle_alpha   90.00
_cell.angle_beta   90.00
_cell.angle_gamma   90.00
#
_symmetry.space_group_name_H-M   'P 1'
#
loop_
_entity.id
_entity.type
_entity.pdbx_description
1 polymer ?
#
loop_
_entity_poly.entity_id
_entity_poly.type
_entity_poly.pdbx_seq_one_letter_code
_entity_poly.pdbx_strand_id
1 'polypeptide(L)'
;EYMTEEHLRFFYAMARRMSQIGLLRLYFLELDGKLVATSLCFDYASSRLLYNSGYDLEYGYYSVGLLLNALCLREAIEQEIGYFDFLRGSETYKHHLGGQPHDLYQMVVRRS
;
A
#
# COMPACT_ATOMS: atom_id res chain seq x y z
N GLU A 1 1.80 21.30 -6.61
CA GLU A 1 1.35 21.29 -5.20
C GLU A 1 0.98 19.85 -4.83
N TYR A 2 1.32 19.41 -3.62
CA TYR A 2 1.02 18.05 -3.15
C TYR A 2 -0.40 18.00 -2.56
N MET A 3 -1.18 16.97 -2.90
CA MET A 3 -2.55 16.75 -2.43
C MET A 3 -3.52 17.94 -2.66
N THR A 4 -3.69 18.34 -3.93
CA THR A 4 -4.74 19.30 -4.35
C THR A 4 -6.14 18.72 -4.14
N GLU A 5 -7.18 19.57 -4.21
CA GLU A 5 -8.57 19.09 -4.17
C GLU A 5 -8.91 18.10 -5.30
N GLU A 6 -8.30 18.28 -6.48
CA GLU A 6 -8.47 17.37 -7.60
C GLU A 6 -7.91 15.99 -7.27
N HIS A 7 -6.70 15.92 -6.71
CA HIS A 7 -6.13 14.66 -6.24
C HIS A 7 -7.01 14.03 -5.16
N LEU A 8 -7.48 14.80 -4.18
CA LEU A 8 -8.40 14.32 -3.14
C LEU A 8 -9.66 13.68 -3.76
N ARG A 9 -10.33 14.36 -4.69
CA ARG A 9 -11.50 13.82 -5.39
C ARG A 9 -11.18 12.53 -6.13
N PHE A 10 -10.02 12.48 -6.79
CA PHE A 10 -9.56 11.27 -7.46
C PHE A 10 -9.35 10.10 -6.48
N PHE A 11 -8.63 10.30 -5.37
CA PHE A 11 -8.40 9.26 -4.36
C PHE A 11 -9.70 8.72 -3.76
N TYR A 12 -10.66 9.60 -3.44
CA TYR A 12 -11.98 9.18 -2.96
C TYR A 12 -12.75 8.36 -4.01
N ALA A 13 -12.78 8.82 -5.26
CA ALA A 13 -13.47 8.11 -6.34
C ALA A 13 -12.84 6.74 -6.59
N MET A 14 -11.51 6.66 -6.63
CA MET A 14 -10.74 5.44 -6.79
C MET A 14 -11.03 4.47 -5.64
N ALA A 15 -10.85 4.90 -4.38
CA ALA A 15 -11.08 4.03 -3.21
C ALA A 15 -12.51 3.49 -3.17
N ARG A 16 -13.51 4.35 -3.40
CA ARG A 16 -14.91 3.93 -3.49
C ARG A 16 -15.13 2.90 -4.59
N ARG A 17 -14.58 3.11 -5.79
CA ARG A 17 -14.75 2.19 -6.91
C ARG A 17 -14.09 0.85 -6.63
N MET A 18 -12.86 0.84 -6.12
CA MET A 18 -12.13 -0.39 -5.78
C MET A 18 -12.79 -1.17 -4.65
N SER A 19 -13.41 -0.47 -3.69
CA SER A 19 -14.22 -1.10 -2.63
C SER A 19 -15.44 -1.83 -3.21
N GLN A 20 -16.17 -1.20 -4.14
CA GLN A 20 -17.36 -1.78 -4.76
C GLN A 20 -17.08 -3.09 -5.53
N ILE A 21 -15.87 -3.26 -6.04
CA ILE A 21 -15.45 -4.48 -6.76
C ILE A 21 -14.60 -5.42 -5.90
N GLY A 22 -14.52 -5.18 -4.59
CA GLY A 22 -13.88 -6.07 -3.62
C GLY A 22 -12.35 -6.06 -3.62
N LEU A 23 -11.70 -5.13 -4.34
CA LEU A 23 -10.23 -5.07 -4.43
C LEU A 23 -9.60 -4.22 -3.33
N LEU A 24 -10.34 -3.26 -2.74
CA LEU A 24 -9.80 -2.38 -1.71
C LEU A 24 -9.48 -3.13 -0.40
N ARG A 25 -8.30 -2.86 0.16
CA ARG A 25 -7.95 -3.19 1.55
C ARG A 25 -7.43 -1.93 2.24
N LEU A 26 -7.97 -1.64 3.42
CA LEU A 26 -7.53 -0.53 4.26
C LEU A 26 -7.10 -1.10 5.60
N TYR A 27 -5.90 -0.73 6.02
CA TYR A 27 -5.35 -1.12 7.30
C TYR A 27 -5.11 0.12 8.15
N PHE A 28 -5.35 -0.04 9.44
CA PHE A 28 -5.18 1.01 10.43
C PHE A 28 -4.47 0.39 11.64
N LEU A 29 -3.41 1.06 12.10
CA LEU A 29 -2.76 0.72 13.36
C LEU A 29 -3.22 1.72 14.41
N GLU A 30 -3.77 1.20 15.50
CA GLU A 30 -4.22 1.99 16.64
C GLU A 30 -3.32 1.73 17.85
N LEU A 31 -2.96 2.80 18.56
CA LEU A 31 -2.26 2.75 19.84
C LEU A 31 -2.98 3.67 20.83
N ASP A 32 -3.43 3.12 21.95
CA ASP A 32 -4.18 3.85 22.99
C ASP A 32 -5.37 4.68 22.46
N GLY A 33 -6.13 4.13 21.50
CA GLY A 33 -7.27 4.82 20.90
C GLY A 33 -6.93 5.82 19.78
N LYS A 34 -5.64 6.02 19.46
CA LYS A 34 -5.19 6.91 18.38
C LYS A 34 -4.76 6.12 17.16
N LEU A 35 -5.25 6.49 15.98
CA LEU A 35 -4.75 5.98 14.71
C LEU A 35 -3.35 6.55 14.45
N VAL A 36 -2.34 5.68 14.41
CA VAL A 36 -0.92 6.07 14.29
C VAL A 36 -0.31 5.68 12.95
N ALA A 37 -0.91 4.75 12.22
CA ALA A 37 -0.51 4.41 10.85
C ALA A 37 -1.68 3.90 10.01
N THR A 38 -1.58 4.05 8.69
CA THR A 38 -2.52 3.49 7.73
C THR A 38 -1.82 3.00 6.47
N SER A 39 -2.36 1.94 5.87
CA SER A 39 -1.93 1.44 4.57
C SER A 39 -3.16 1.19 3.70
N LEU A 40 -3.11 1.71 2.48
CA LEU A 40 -4.06 1.52 1.41
C LEU A 40 -3.47 0.50 0.43
N CYS A 41 -4.13 -0.65 0.33
CA CYS A 41 -3.72 -1.74 -0.55
C CYS A 41 -4.83 -2.14 -1.53
N PHE A 42 -4.42 -2.85 -2.58
CA PHE A 42 -5.35 -3.52 -3.50
C PHE A 42 -5.02 -4.99 -3.64
N ASP A 43 -6.05 -5.85 -3.54
CA ASP A 43 -5.96 -7.26 -3.89
C ASP A 43 -6.37 -7.43 -5.34
N TYR A 44 -5.43 -7.87 -6.18
CA TYR A 44 -5.68 -8.08 -7.60
C TYR A 44 -4.82 -9.22 -8.14
N ALA A 45 -5.41 -10.14 -8.89
CA ALA A 45 -4.71 -11.25 -9.53
C ALA A 45 -3.76 -12.03 -8.58
N SER A 46 -4.28 -12.46 -7.41
CA SER A 46 -3.51 -13.16 -6.36
C SER A 46 -2.30 -12.37 -5.83
N SER A 47 -2.34 -11.04 -5.95
CA SER A 47 -1.32 -10.13 -5.44
C SER A 47 -1.91 -9.08 -4.52
N ARG A 48 -1.21 -8.75 -3.44
CA ARG A 48 -1.47 -7.62 -2.54
C ARG A 48 -0.56 -6.46 -2.94
N LEU A 49 -1.12 -5.35 -3.39
CA LEU A 49 -0.38 -4.17 -3.85
C LEU A 49 -0.41 -3.08 -2.77
N LEU A 50 0.72 -2.74 -2.16
CA LEU A 50 0.83 -1.66 -1.16
C LEU A 50 0.86 -0.29 -1.86
N TYR A 51 -0.32 0.24 -2.20
CA TYR A 51 -0.47 1.44 -3.04
C TYR A 51 -0.04 2.74 -2.36
N ASN A 52 -0.46 2.94 -1.12
CA ASN A 52 -0.09 4.11 -0.36
C ASN A 52 -0.05 3.78 1.13
N SER A 53 0.80 4.46 1.87
CA SER A 53 0.89 4.30 3.33
C SER A 53 1.26 5.63 3.96
N GLY A 54 0.79 5.85 5.18
CA GLY A 54 1.09 7.03 5.97
C GLY A 54 1.15 6.68 7.46
N TYR A 55 1.87 7.48 8.22
CA TYR A 55 1.93 7.33 9.67
C TYR A 55 2.14 8.68 10.35
N ASP A 56 1.73 8.73 11.61
CA ASP A 56 1.98 9.88 12.48
C ASP A 56 3.47 9.90 12.88
N LEU A 57 4.16 10.98 12.50
CA LEU A 57 5.59 11.16 12.75
C LEU A 57 5.94 11.15 14.24
N GLU A 58 5.02 11.55 15.13
CA GLU A 58 5.21 11.48 16.58
C GLU A 58 5.45 10.05 17.07
N TYR A 59 4.92 9.06 16.35
CA TYR A 59 5.05 7.64 16.66
C TYR A 59 6.13 6.95 15.81
N GLY A 60 6.89 7.72 15.03
CA GLY A 60 7.96 7.20 14.17
C GLY A 60 9.02 6.40 14.93
N TYR A 61 9.27 6.75 16.20
CA TYR A 61 10.17 6.00 17.08
C TYR A 61 9.79 4.52 17.23
N TYR A 62 8.50 4.21 17.23
CA TYR A 62 7.97 2.84 17.30
C TYR A 62 7.92 2.13 15.94
N SER A 63 8.37 2.79 14.87
CA SER A 63 8.32 2.25 13.50
C SER A 63 6.92 1.82 13.06
N VAL A 64 5.87 2.55 13.49
CA VAL A 64 4.46 2.19 13.29
C VAL A 64 4.08 1.89 11.83
N GLY A 65 4.66 2.62 10.86
CA GLY A 65 4.42 2.36 9.44
C GLY A 65 5.02 1.03 8.95
N LEU A 66 6.25 0.72 9.37
CA LEU A 66 6.90 -0.56 9.07
C LEU A 66 6.15 -1.72 9.75
N LEU A 67 5.77 -1.55 11.02
CA LEU A 67 5.00 -2.54 11.76
C LEU A 67 3.67 -2.84 11.07
N LEU A 68 2.93 -1.80 10.66
CA LEU A 68 1.69 -1.98 9.92
C LEU A 68 1.92 -2.74 8.61
N ASN A 69 2.93 -2.37 7.83
CA ASN A 69 3.25 -3.09 6.59
C ASN A 69 3.63 -4.56 6.82
N ALA A 70 4.34 -4.88 7.92
CA ALA A 70 4.65 -6.25 8.31
C ALA A 70 3.38 -7.04 8.66
N LEU A 71 2.42 -6.41 9.36
CA LEU A 71 1.13 -7.02 9.68
C LEU A 71 0.29 -7.26 8.42
N CYS A 72 0.29 -6.32 7.47
CA CYS A 72 -0.34 -6.48 6.17
C CYS A 72 0.24 -7.65 5.38
N LEU A 73 1.58 -7.82 5.41
CA LEU A 73 2.26 -8.94 4.76
C LEU A 73 1.90 -10.27 5.41
N ARG A 74 1.90 -10.32 6.76
CA ARG A 74 1.50 -11.52 7.49
C ARG A 74 0.08 -11.96 7.11
N GLU A 75 -0.87 -11.03 7.11
CA GLU A 75 -2.25 -11.33 6.75
C GLU A 75 -2.40 -11.75 5.28
N ALA A 76 -1.59 -11.21 4.36
CA ALA A 76 -1.53 -11.69 2.98
C ALA A 76 -1.08 -13.16 2.90
N ILE A 77 -0.06 -13.53 3.67
CA ILE A 77 0.45 -14.91 3.74
C ILE A 77 -0.63 -15.85 4.32
N GLU A 78 -1.29 -15.42 5.40
CA GLU A 78 -2.38 -16.17 6.04
C GLU A 78 -3.59 -16.37 5.10
N GLN A 79 -3.79 -15.44 4.15
CA GLN A 79 -4.82 -15.52 3.11
C GLN A 79 -4.35 -16.19 1.81
N GLU A 80 -3.17 -16.82 1.83
CA GLU A 80 -2.60 -17.53 0.68
C GLU A 80 -2.44 -16.64 -0.57
N ILE A 81 -2.23 -15.33 -0.37
CA ILE A 81 -1.91 -14.40 -1.46
C ILE A 81 -0.50 -14.73 -1.97
N GLY A 82 -0.40 -15.03 -3.27
CA GLY A 82 0.84 -15.54 -3.87
C GLY A 82 1.95 -14.50 -4.04
N TYR A 83 1.62 -13.21 -4.00
CA TYR A 83 2.60 -12.14 -4.19
C TYR A 83 2.25 -10.87 -3.40
N PHE A 84 3.26 -10.24 -2.79
CA PHE A 84 3.12 -8.95 -2.12
C PHE A 84 4.00 -7.93 -2.83
N ASP A 85 3.38 -6.95 -3.46
CA ASP A 85 4.06 -5.90 -4.23
C ASP A 85 4.15 -4.62 -3.40
N PHE A 86 5.38 -4.24 -3.03
CA PHE A 86 5.67 -2.97 -2.37
C PHE A 86 5.64 -1.76 -3.33
N LEU A 87 5.38 -2.02 -4.62
CA LEU A 87 5.36 -1.09 -5.72
C LEU A 87 6.68 -0.31 -5.86
N ARG A 88 6.64 0.71 -6.72
CA ARG A 88 7.79 1.54 -7.06
C ARG A 88 8.36 2.25 -5.83
N GLY A 89 9.68 2.33 -5.77
CA GLY A 89 10.43 3.09 -4.77
C GLY A 89 11.57 2.28 -4.18
N SER A 90 12.56 2.96 -3.63
CA SER A 90 13.79 2.36 -3.08
C SER A 90 13.84 2.47 -1.56
N GLU A 91 12.69 2.50 -0.89
CA GLU A 91 12.60 2.61 0.55
C GLU A 91 13.19 1.36 1.23
N THR A 92 14.13 1.58 2.16
CA THR A 92 14.91 0.51 2.80
C THR A 92 14.06 -0.52 3.52
N TYR A 93 12.90 -0.12 4.05
CA TYR A 93 11.98 -1.02 4.75
C TYR A 93 11.51 -2.19 3.86
N LYS A 94 11.44 -2.00 2.54
CA LYS A 94 11.01 -3.04 1.60
C LYS A 94 11.96 -4.24 1.65
N HIS A 95 13.26 -3.98 1.73
CA HIS A 95 14.28 -5.02 1.88
C HIS A 95 14.21 -5.73 3.24
N HIS A 96 13.93 -4.99 4.32
CA HIS A 96 13.74 -5.59 5.64
C HIS A 96 12.54 -6.56 5.68
N LEU A 97 11.54 -6.35 4.83
CA LEU A 97 10.38 -7.21 4.66
C LEU A 97 10.55 -8.29 3.56
N GLY A 98 11.78 -8.48 3.07
CA GLY A 98 12.11 -9.51 2.07
C GLY A 98 11.85 -9.11 0.62
N GLY A 99 11.47 -7.85 0.37
CA GLY A 99 11.24 -7.31 -0.97
C GLY A 99 12.49 -7.38 -1.85
N GLN A 100 12.30 -7.89 -3.05
CA GLN A 100 13.33 -7.98 -4.09
C GLN A 100 13.06 -6.93 -5.17
N PRO A 101 14.10 -6.27 -5.72
CA PRO A 101 13.93 -5.32 -6.81
C PRO A 101 13.51 -6.04 -8.09
N HIS A 102 12.61 -5.41 -8.84
CA HIS A 102 12.17 -5.87 -10.16
C HIS A 102 12.25 -4.71 -11.16
N ASP A 103 12.70 -5.02 -12.37
CA ASP A 103 12.74 -4.06 -13.47
C ASP A 103 11.32 -3.82 -14.02
N LEU A 104 10.93 -2.55 -14.12
CA LEU A 104 9.66 -2.14 -14.71
C LEU A 104 9.87 -1.73 -16.17
N TYR A 105 9.16 -2.40 -17.07
CA TYR A 105 9.20 -2.11 -18.50
C TYR A 105 7.93 -1.37 -18.94
N GLN A 106 8.10 -0.31 -19.73
CA GLN A 106 6.99 0.37 -20.39
C GLN A 106 6.86 -0.15 -21.82
N MET A 107 5.73 -0.78 -22.13
CA MET A 107 5.40 -1.20 -23.49
C MET A 107 4.57 -0.11 -24.19
N VAL A 108 5.02 0.32 -25.37
CA VAL A 108 4.33 1.33 -26.19
C VAL A 108 3.86 0.68 -27.49
N VAL A 109 2.55 0.53 -27.64
CA VAL A 109 1.94 0.07 -28.89
C VAL A 109 1.65 1.28 -29.77
N ARG A 110 2.20 1.30 -30.99
CA ARG A 110 1.91 2.32 -32.00
C ARG A 110 1.18 1.68 -33.16
N ARG A 111 0.12 2.34 -33.64
CA ARG A 111 -0.51 1.98 -34.91
C ARG A 111 0.33 2.59 -36.03
N SER A 112 0.72 1.76 -37.00
CA SER A 112 1.29 2.21 -38.28
C SER A 112 0.25 2.93 -39.12
#